data_AF-A0A8T3PJL7-F1
#
_entry.id   AF-A0A8T3PJL7-F1
#
_cell.length_a   1.000
_cell.length_b   1.000
_cell.length_c   1.000
_cell.angle_alpha   90.00
_cell.angle_beta   90.00
_cell.angle_gamma   90.00
#
_symmetry.space_group_name_H-M   'P 1'
#
loop_
_entity.id
_entity.type
_entity.pdbx_description
1 polymer ?
#
loop_
_entity_poly.entity_id
_entity_poly.type
_entity_poly.pdbx_seq_one_letter_code
_entity_poly.pdbx_strand_id
1 'polypeptide(L)'
;MSAPKSKLAASTKPSLVSTIGWGIFWFLLGVPIIASVAGIVGGSDAGAVLLIWGYGGVVVWLWTEYRDHRKWSRRNDLDYRASQVIDRRLSDVAGRNEPLSDLSSGMRIIQGANVGEISQHFDQRLSASVSGWLHHELGLHGWGVGGSVGRVGLGVGKVGISGSSSVDLDVSGVIRNDLGGDGFVAVLEQDRPNGMIDTLRIIVPSEPACREYIANLLSAIGATFGTGSHVDETFRRYSSQLAASFPCDVSRVSDQIRALLRQLPERRPTVSVVGEDVGGSAILGGAIRIGADGPWHQLFPISRNRAILSAAEGL
;
A
#
# COMPACT_ATOMS: atom_id res chain seq x y z
N MET A 1 2.07 -9.91 -16.96
CA MET A 1 0.76 -10.10 -16.28
C MET A 1 0.10 -8.74 -16.13
N SER A 2 -1.08 -8.51 -16.70
CA SER A 2 -1.84 -7.28 -16.47
C SER A 2 -2.44 -7.35 -15.06
N ALA A 3 -2.16 -6.36 -14.21
CA ALA A 3 -2.78 -6.28 -12.90
C ALA A 3 -4.32 -6.29 -13.07
N PRO A 4 -5.06 -7.15 -12.35
CA PRO A 4 -6.52 -7.12 -12.39
C PRO A 4 -6.97 -5.71 -12.00
N LYS A 5 -7.75 -5.05 -12.86
CA LYS A 5 -8.39 -3.78 -12.50
C LYS A 5 -9.36 -4.09 -11.36
N SER A 6 -8.99 -3.73 -10.13
CA SER A 6 -9.88 -3.84 -8.98
C SER A 6 -11.22 -3.17 -9.31
N LYS A 7 -12.30 -3.90 -9.05
CA LYS A 7 -13.68 -3.40 -9.16
C LYS A 7 -14.11 -2.63 -7.90
N LEU A 8 -13.26 -2.62 -6.86
CA LEU A 8 -13.48 -1.92 -5.60
C LEU A 8 -12.98 -0.48 -5.76
N ALA A 9 -13.80 0.47 -5.35
CA ALA A 9 -13.69 1.83 -5.83
C ALA A 9 -12.95 2.72 -4.84
N ALA A 10 -11.78 3.22 -5.26
CA ALA A 10 -11.22 4.49 -4.84
C ALA A 10 -12.04 5.66 -5.43
N SER A 11 -13.33 5.78 -5.09
CA SER A 11 -14.20 6.80 -5.69
C SER A 11 -14.70 7.75 -4.64
N THR A 12 -14.27 9.01 -4.75
CA THR A 12 -14.90 10.17 -4.12
C THR A 12 -16.42 10.03 -4.20
N LYS A 13 -17.08 10.09 -3.04
CA LYS A 13 -18.53 9.95 -2.92
C LYS A 13 -19.21 11.03 -3.78
N PRO A 14 -20.00 10.67 -4.80
CA PRO A 14 -20.78 11.66 -5.52
C PRO A 14 -21.76 12.31 -4.53
N SER A 15 -21.72 13.64 -4.45
CA SER A 15 -22.54 14.41 -3.51
C SER A 15 -23.99 14.42 -3.97
N LEU A 16 -24.75 13.41 -3.56
CA LEU A 16 -26.17 13.28 -3.89
C LEU A 16 -26.97 14.54 -3.51
N VAL A 17 -26.60 15.20 -2.41
CA VAL A 17 -27.23 16.44 -1.93
C VAL A 17 -26.97 17.59 -2.91
N SER A 18 -25.72 17.77 -3.37
CA SER A 18 -25.38 18.79 -4.36
C SER A 18 -26.08 18.51 -5.69
N THR A 19 -26.05 17.26 -6.15
CA THR A 19 -26.65 16.88 -7.43
C THR A 19 -28.17 17.06 -7.45
N ILE A 20 -28.87 16.65 -6.39
CA ILE A 20 -30.33 16.88 -6.27
C ILE A 20 -30.63 18.38 -6.18
N GLY A 21 -29.86 19.13 -5.39
CA GLY A 21 -30.03 20.58 -5.26
C GLY A 21 -29.87 21.30 -6.60
N TRP A 22 -28.83 20.98 -7.37
CA TRP A 22 -28.62 21.51 -8.72
C TRP A 22 -29.70 21.09 -9.70
N GLY A 23 -30.17 19.84 -9.65
CA GLY A 23 -31.26 19.38 -10.49
C GLY A 23 -32.57 20.12 -10.22
N ILE A 24 -32.91 20.30 -8.95
CA ILE A 24 -34.09 21.08 -8.53
C ILE A 24 -33.95 22.54 -8.98
N PHE A 25 -32.77 23.15 -8.80
CA PHE A 25 -32.50 24.51 -9.25
C PHE A 25 -32.69 24.67 -10.76
N TRP A 26 -32.09 23.80 -11.56
CA TRP A 26 -32.23 23.85 -13.02
C TRP A 26 -33.66 23.57 -13.48
N PHE A 27 -34.35 22.64 -12.83
CA PHE A 27 -35.74 22.32 -13.12
C PHE A 27 -36.67 23.50 -12.81
N LEU A 28 -36.59 24.07 -11.60
CA LEU A 28 -37.53 25.10 -11.15
C LEU A 28 -37.20 26.51 -11.65
N LEU A 29 -35.93 26.83 -11.86
CA LEU A 29 -35.48 28.19 -12.16
C LEU A 29 -34.77 28.28 -13.50
N GLY A 30 -33.79 27.41 -13.75
CA GLY A 30 -32.94 27.51 -14.94
C GLY A 30 -33.69 27.33 -16.27
N VAL A 31 -34.43 26.24 -16.42
CA VAL A 31 -35.18 25.92 -17.65
C VAL A 31 -36.27 26.97 -17.94
N PRO A 32 -37.10 27.41 -16.97
CA PRO A 32 -38.06 28.48 -17.19
C PRO A 32 -37.42 29.81 -17.61
N ILE A 33 -36.34 30.24 -16.93
CA ILE A 33 -35.66 31.51 -17.24
C ILE A 33 -35.10 31.48 -18.67
N ILE A 34 -34.43 30.40 -19.08
CA ILE A 34 -33.87 30.26 -20.43
C ILE A 34 -34.98 30.26 -21.48
N ALA A 35 -36.06 29.53 -21.24
CA ALA A 35 -37.19 29.47 -22.16
C ALA A 35 -37.91 30.82 -22.30
N SER A 36 -38.08 31.58 -21.21
CA SER A 36 -38.66 32.93 -21.25
C SER A 36 -37.79 33.89 -22.06
N VAL A 37 -36.47 33.88 -21.85
CA VAL A 37 -35.54 34.71 -22.62
C VAL A 37 -35.58 34.34 -24.12
N ALA A 38 -35.59 33.05 -24.43
CA ALA A 38 -35.67 32.59 -25.82
C ALA A 38 -37.01 32.92 -26.48
N GLY A 39 -38.11 32.87 -25.74
CA GLY A 39 -39.43 33.28 -26.24
C GLY A 39 -39.50 34.76 -26.60
N ILE A 40 -38.81 35.62 -25.84
CA ILE A 40 -38.71 37.07 -26.12
C ILE A 40 -37.88 37.33 -27.39
N VAL A 41 -36.81 36.58 -27.61
CA VAL A 41 -35.87 36.81 -28.73
C VAL A 41 -36.32 36.11 -30.02
N GLY A 42 -36.91 34.92 -29.93
CA GLY A 42 -37.16 34.02 -31.06
C GLY A 42 -38.64 33.70 -31.35
N GLY A 43 -39.58 34.26 -30.60
CA GLY A 43 -41.02 33.96 -30.71
C GLY A 43 -41.50 32.83 -29.78
N SER A 44 -42.82 32.74 -29.58
CA SER A 44 -43.45 31.83 -28.59
C SER A 44 -43.09 30.36 -28.77
N ASP A 45 -42.96 29.92 -30.02
CA ASP A 45 -42.73 28.52 -30.36
C ASP A 45 -41.31 28.06 -29.97
N ALA A 46 -40.33 28.96 -30.05
CA ALA A 46 -38.95 28.69 -29.62
C ALA A 46 -38.86 28.44 -28.11
N GLY A 47 -39.62 29.21 -27.31
CA GLY A 47 -39.70 29.02 -25.86
C GLY A 47 -40.31 27.66 -25.48
N ALA A 48 -41.38 27.24 -26.16
CA ALA A 48 -42.05 25.97 -25.90
C ALA A 48 -41.14 24.76 -26.19
N VAL A 49 -40.41 24.78 -27.32
CA VAL A 49 -39.45 23.72 -27.68
C VAL A 49 -38.33 23.63 -26.64
N LEU A 50 -37.80 24.77 -26.18
CA LEU A 50 -36.75 24.79 -25.16
C LEU A 50 -37.20 24.29 -23.78
N LEU A 51 -38.47 24.51 -23.40
CA LEU A 51 -39.00 23.90 -22.17
C LEU A 51 -38.96 22.37 -22.27
N ILE A 52 -39.46 21.80 -23.36
CA ILE A 52 -39.51 20.34 -23.56
C ILE A 52 -38.11 19.74 -23.53
N TRP A 53 -37.18 20.30 -24.30
CA TRP A 53 -35.80 19.81 -24.34
C TRP A 53 -35.03 20.08 -23.04
N GLY A 54 -35.23 21.24 -22.42
CA GLY A 54 -34.60 21.60 -21.16
C GLY A 54 -35.01 20.68 -20.02
N TYR A 55 -36.32 20.45 -19.84
CA TYR A 55 -36.82 19.51 -18.84
C TYR A 55 -36.39 18.07 -19.15
N GLY A 56 -36.47 17.65 -20.41
CA GLY A 56 -35.96 16.34 -20.85
C GLY A 56 -34.48 16.14 -20.48
N GLY A 57 -33.65 17.14 -20.75
CA GLY A 57 -32.23 17.14 -20.41
C GLY A 57 -31.98 17.02 -18.90
N VAL A 58 -32.68 17.80 -18.07
CA VAL A 58 -32.56 17.73 -16.61
C VAL A 58 -32.98 16.36 -16.07
N VAL A 59 -34.07 15.78 -16.59
CA VAL A 59 -34.53 14.44 -16.19
C VAL A 59 -33.51 13.36 -16.55
N VAL A 60 -32.95 13.41 -17.77
CA VAL A 60 -31.91 12.47 -18.21
C VAL A 60 -30.65 12.60 -17.34
N TRP A 61 -30.22 13.82 -17.05
CA TRP A 61 -29.06 14.09 -16.19
C TRP A 61 -29.27 13.58 -14.75
N LEU A 62 -30.42 13.87 -14.13
CA LEU A 62 -30.79 13.35 -12.81
C LEU A 62 -30.81 11.82 -12.79
N TRP A 63 -31.33 11.19 -13.85
CA TRP A 63 -31.37 9.74 -13.97
C TRP A 63 -29.97 9.12 -14.11
N THR A 64 -29.08 9.72 -14.91
CA THR A 64 -27.70 9.25 -15.04
C THR A 64 -26.94 9.33 -13.72
N GLU A 65 -27.05 10.46 -13.02
CA GLU A 65 -26.44 10.66 -11.70
C GLU A 65 -27.00 9.70 -10.64
N TYR A 66 -28.31 9.50 -10.61
CA TYR A 66 -28.94 8.53 -9.71
C TYR A 66 -28.44 7.10 -9.98
N ARG A 67 -28.32 6.72 -11.25
CA ARG A 67 -27.82 5.41 -11.65
C ARG A 67 -26.37 5.24 -11.23
N ASP A 68 -25.54 6.27 -11.39
CA ASP A 68 -24.13 6.23 -10.99
C ASP A 68 -23.96 6.22 -9.47
N HIS A 69 -24.79 6.95 -8.73
CA HIS A 69 -24.85 6.86 -7.28
C HIS A 69 -25.25 5.46 -6.80
N ARG A 70 -26.27 4.83 -7.42
CA ARG A 70 -26.64 3.43 -7.09
C ARG A 70 -25.51 2.45 -7.38
N LYS A 71 -24.81 2.60 -8.51
CA LYS A 71 -23.63 1.76 -8.82
C LYS A 71 -22.50 1.98 -7.81
N TRP A 72 -22.25 3.23 -7.42
CA TRP A 72 -21.27 3.59 -6.40
C TRP A 72 -21.63 2.95 -5.05
N SER A 73 -22.87 3.12 -4.58
CA SER A 73 -23.34 2.56 -3.30
C SER A 73 -23.22 1.03 -3.26
N ARG A 74 -23.58 0.34 -4.35
CA ARG A 74 -23.39 -1.13 -4.44
C ARG A 74 -21.93 -1.54 -4.36
N ARG A 75 -21.03 -0.81 -5.04
CA ARG A 75 -19.58 -1.08 -4.97
C ARG A 75 -19.03 -0.81 -3.57
N ASN A 76 -19.49 0.26 -2.92
CA ASN A 76 -19.06 0.61 -1.56
C ASN A 76 -19.51 -0.42 -0.52
N ASP A 77 -20.72 -0.98 -0.64
CA ASP A 77 -21.20 -2.05 0.25
C ASP A 77 -20.37 -3.35 0.06
N LEU A 78 -20.04 -3.70 -1.18
CA LEU A 78 -19.15 -4.84 -1.46
C LEU A 78 -17.74 -4.64 -0.90
N ASP A 79 -17.17 -3.45 -1.08
CA ASP A 79 -15.86 -3.05 -0.56
C ASP A 79 -15.82 -3.10 0.97
N TYR A 80 -16.87 -2.58 1.62
CA TYR A 80 -17.01 -2.63 3.08
C TYR A 80 -17.16 -4.06 3.60
N ARG A 81 -17.90 -4.93 2.93
CA ARG A 81 -17.99 -6.36 3.33
C ARG A 81 -16.68 -7.09 3.13
N ALA A 82 -15.96 -6.81 2.03
CA ALA A 82 -14.63 -7.37 1.78
C ALA A 82 -13.65 -6.94 2.88
N SER A 83 -13.69 -5.66 3.30
CA SER A 83 -12.84 -5.17 4.38
C SER A 83 -13.12 -5.85 5.72
N GLN A 84 -14.39 -6.15 6.05
CA GLN A 84 -14.74 -6.94 7.25
C GLN A 84 -14.25 -8.40 7.20
N VAL A 85 -14.12 -9.00 6.01
CA VAL A 85 -13.55 -10.34 5.86
C VAL A 85 -12.03 -10.29 6.04
N ILE A 86 -11.37 -9.28 5.45
CA ILE A 86 -9.92 -9.05 5.62
C ILE A 86 -9.59 -8.77 7.07
N ASP A 87 -10.34 -7.90 7.74
CA ASP A 87 -10.11 -7.53 9.13
C ASP A 87 -10.09 -8.76 10.05
N ARG A 88 -11.04 -9.68 9.86
CA ARG A 88 -11.06 -10.98 10.55
C ARG A 88 -9.84 -11.85 10.21
N ARG A 89 -9.47 -11.96 8.94
CA ARG A 89 -8.31 -12.77 8.52
C ARG A 89 -6.98 -12.19 9.03
N LEU A 90 -6.80 -10.87 8.97
CA LEU A 90 -5.57 -10.21 9.42
C LEU A 90 -5.45 -10.20 10.94
N SER A 91 -6.56 -10.04 11.67
CA SER A 91 -6.56 -10.20 13.14
C SER A 91 -6.21 -11.64 13.56
N ASP A 92 -6.74 -12.65 12.86
CA ASP A 92 -6.36 -14.06 13.08
C ASP A 92 -4.86 -14.28 12.81
N VAL A 93 -4.32 -13.71 11.73
CA VAL A 93 -2.89 -13.78 11.39
C VAL A 93 -2.02 -13.08 12.43
N ALA A 94 -2.48 -11.94 12.97
CA ALA A 94 -1.77 -11.22 14.03
C ALA A 94 -1.69 -12.03 15.34
N GLY A 95 -2.68 -12.88 15.62
CA GLY A 95 -2.72 -13.73 16.81
C GLY A 95 -1.86 -15.01 16.73
N ARG A 96 -1.45 -15.45 15.53
CA ARG A 96 -0.68 -16.69 15.35
C ARG A 96 0.82 -16.45 15.49
N ASN A 97 1.43 -16.95 16.56
CA ASN A 97 2.89 -16.85 16.79
C ASN A 97 3.66 -18.14 16.53
N GLU A 98 3.09 -19.10 15.80
CA GLU A 98 3.74 -20.40 15.59
C GLU A 98 4.73 -20.36 14.41
N PRO A 99 6.05 -20.60 14.65
CA PRO A 99 7.09 -20.49 13.62
C PRO A 99 6.94 -21.44 12.43
N LEU A 100 6.23 -22.56 12.64
CA LEU A 100 6.24 -23.73 11.75
C LEU A 100 4.85 -24.30 11.47
N SER A 101 3.78 -23.60 11.84
CA SER A 101 2.41 -24.12 11.75
C SER A 101 1.98 -24.51 10.33
N ASP A 102 2.70 -24.06 9.30
CA ASP A 102 2.39 -24.37 7.92
C ASP A 102 3.66 -24.61 7.09
N LEU A 103 4.26 -25.79 7.25
CA LEU A 103 5.33 -26.32 6.39
C LEU A 103 4.81 -26.68 4.99
N SER A 104 4.25 -25.69 4.29
CA SER A 104 3.62 -25.84 2.98
C SER A 104 4.62 -26.03 1.83
N SER A 105 4.09 -26.48 0.68
CA SER A 105 4.76 -26.58 -0.61
C SER A 105 5.70 -25.40 -0.90
N GLY A 106 6.94 -25.69 -1.32
CA GLY A 106 7.94 -24.69 -1.71
C GLY A 106 8.90 -24.24 -0.60
N MET A 107 8.72 -24.69 0.65
CA MET A 107 9.77 -24.52 1.66
C MET A 107 10.79 -25.65 1.58
N ARG A 108 12.06 -25.28 1.72
CA ARG A 108 13.19 -26.20 1.81
C ARG A 108 13.55 -26.38 3.28
N ILE A 109 13.63 -27.65 3.69
CA ILE A 109 14.08 -28.03 5.03
C ILE A 109 15.47 -28.63 4.89
N ILE A 110 16.45 -28.02 5.56
CA ILE A 110 17.79 -28.58 5.74
C ILE A 110 17.88 -29.11 7.15
N GLN A 111 18.34 -30.34 7.29
CA GLN A 111 18.49 -31.01 8.58
C GLN A 111 19.93 -31.45 8.74
N GLY A 112 20.43 -31.33 9.98
CA GLY A 112 21.73 -31.88 10.34
C GLY A 112 22.94 -31.21 9.67
N ALA A 113 22.84 -29.96 9.24
CA ALA A 113 23.94 -29.28 8.57
C ALA A 113 24.95 -28.69 9.57
N ASN A 114 26.21 -28.63 9.18
CA ASN A 114 27.27 -27.99 9.94
C ASN A 114 27.36 -26.51 9.57
N VAL A 115 27.70 -25.65 10.52
CA VAL A 115 27.97 -24.24 10.21
C VAL A 115 29.44 -24.10 9.80
N GLY A 116 29.68 -23.67 8.57
CA GLY A 116 31.00 -23.36 8.04
C GLY A 116 31.41 -21.91 8.31
N GLU A 117 30.53 -20.96 7.97
CA GLU A 117 30.83 -19.52 8.02
C GLU A 117 29.59 -18.70 8.41
N ILE A 118 29.80 -17.54 9.04
CA ILE A 118 28.80 -16.50 9.23
C ILE A 118 29.38 -15.11 8.92
N SER A 119 28.69 -14.37 8.06
CA SER A 119 28.92 -12.95 7.78
C SER A 119 27.73 -12.14 8.31
N GLN A 120 27.99 -11.24 9.26
CA GLN A 120 26.98 -10.35 9.81
C GLN A 120 27.00 -9.02 9.04
N HIS A 121 25.82 -8.53 8.67
CA HIS A 121 25.65 -7.28 7.96
C HIS A 121 24.84 -6.34 8.85
N PHE A 122 25.44 -5.21 9.21
CA PHE A 122 24.72 -4.12 9.87
C PHE A 122 23.94 -3.36 8.81
N ASP A 123 22.62 -3.27 8.97
CA ASP A 123 21.77 -2.49 8.07
C ASP A 123 21.97 -0.99 8.36
N GLN A 124 23.02 -0.40 7.80
CA GLN A 124 23.26 1.04 7.90
C GLN A 124 22.33 1.78 6.94
N ARG A 125 21.11 2.06 7.39
CA ARG A 125 20.20 2.95 6.66
C ARG A 125 20.35 4.38 7.14
N LEU A 126 21.06 5.17 6.35
CA LEU A 126 21.04 6.62 6.47
C LEU A 126 19.79 7.16 5.74
N SER A 127 18.66 7.25 6.42
CA SER A 127 17.47 7.92 5.87
C SER A 127 17.53 9.42 6.17
N ALA A 128 17.98 10.21 5.20
CA ALA A 128 17.81 11.65 5.20
C ALA A 128 16.56 11.98 4.36
N SER A 129 15.54 12.57 4.98
CA SER A 129 14.39 13.11 4.25
C SER A 129 14.52 14.62 4.16
N VAL A 130 14.47 15.15 2.94
CA VAL A 130 14.38 16.60 2.71
C VAL A 130 12.91 16.90 2.46
N SER A 131 12.21 17.43 3.46
CA SER A 131 10.82 17.87 3.31
C SER A 131 10.79 19.39 3.27
N GLY A 132 10.63 19.95 2.07
CA GLY A 132 10.35 21.36 1.89
C GLY A 132 8.89 21.60 1.56
N TRP A 133 8.32 22.69 2.06
CA TRP A 133 7.03 23.19 1.62
C TRP A 133 7.27 24.30 0.60
N LEU A 134 6.73 24.13 -0.60
CA LEU A 134 6.81 25.14 -1.65
C LEU A 134 5.60 26.07 -1.47
N HIS A 135 5.79 27.19 -0.77
CA HIS A 135 4.74 28.17 -0.59
C HIS A 135 4.73 29.13 -1.78
N HIS A 136 3.72 28.99 -2.65
CA HIS A 136 3.55 29.85 -3.81
C HIS A 136 2.36 30.78 -3.57
N GLU A 137 2.65 32.01 -3.15
CA GLU A 137 1.62 33.03 -2.93
C GLU A 137 1.32 33.75 -4.25
N LEU A 138 0.29 33.26 -4.95
CA LEU A 138 -0.24 33.90 -6.16
C LEU A 138 -1.28 34.95 -5.77
N GLY A 139 -0.82 36.17 -5.52
CA GLY A 139 -1.69 37.34 -5.37
C GLY A 139 -2.24 37.79 -6.72
N LEU A 140 -3.46 37.38 -7.07
CA LEU A 140 -4.20 37.95 -8.20
C LEU A 140 -5.01 39.16 -7.72
N HIS A 141 -4.41 40.35 -7.77
CA HIS A 141 -5.15 41.60 -7.65
C HIS A 141 -5.52 42.12 -9.04
N GLY A 142 -6.78 41.95 -9.41
CA GLY A 142 -7.38 42.57 -10.58
C GLY A 142 -8.85 42.88 -10.32
N TRP A 143 -9.25 44.12 -10.59
CA TRP A 143 -10.66 44.48 -10.74
C TRP A 143 -10.99 44.61 -12.22
N GLY A 144 -12.03 43.91 -12.66
CA GLY A 144 -12.58 44.00 -14.01
C GLY A 144 -14.04 44.42 -13.95
N VAL A 145 -14.33 45.63 -14.40
CA VAL A 145 -15.70 46.10 -14.66
C VAL A 145 -15.89 46.07 -16.18
N GLY A 146 -16.75 45.19 -16.67
CA GLY A 146 -17.04 45.06 -18.09
C GLY A 146 -18.55 45.07 -18.33
N GLY A 147 -19.06 46.17 -18.90
CA GLY A 147 -20.41 46.24 -19.45
C GLY A 147 -20.38 45.88 -20.93
N SER A 148 -21.22 44.95 -21.37
CA SER A 148 -21.36 44.58 -22.78
C SER A 148 -22.67 45.11 -23.36
N VAL A 149 -22.59 45.96 -24.38
CA VAL A 149 -23.71 46.26 -25.27
C VAL A 149 -23.18 46.26 -26.71
N GLY A 150 -23.67 45.34 -27.54
CA GLY A 150 -23.38 45.30 -28.98
C GLY A 150 -22.00 44.73 -29.35
N ARG A 151 -21.94 44.03 -30.48
CA ARG A 151 -20.77 43.29 -30.98
C ARG A 151 -19.53 44.20 -31.08
N VAL A 152 -18.42 43.72 -30.49
CA VAL A 152 -17.06 44.31 -30.40
C VAL A 152 -16.83 45.23 -29.18
N GLY A 153 -16.27 44.67 -28.11
CA GLY A 153 -15.70 45.40 -26.97
C GLY A 153 -14.19 45.20 -26.89
N LEU A 154 -13.42 46.27 -27.06
CA LEU A 154 -11.98 46.34 -26.78
C LEU A 154 -11.79 46.60 -25.28
N GLY A 155 -11.36 45.58 -24.53
CA GLY A 155 -10.92 45.73 -23.14
C GLY A 155 -9.40 45.67 -23.07
N VAL A 156 -8.76 46.77 -22.70
CA VAL A 156 -7.33 46.78 -22.32
C VAL A 156 -7.25 46.61 -20.81
N GLY A 157 -7.03 45.37 -20.36
CA GLY A 157 -6.73 45.04 -18.97
C GLY A 157 -5.29 44.57 -18.85
N LYS A 158 -4.45 45.29 -18.10
CA LYS A 158 -3.09 44.85 -17.79
C LYS A 158 -3.14 43.92 -16.58
N VAL A 159 -3.11 42.61 -16.83
CA VAL A 159 -2.93 41.60 -15.78
C VAL A 159 -1.44 41.57 -15.42
N GLY A 160 -1.09 42.16 -14.28
CA GLY A 160 0.23 42.03 -13.69
C GLY A 160 0.26 40.82 -12.77
N ILE A 161 0.95 39.75 -13.17
CA ILE A 161 1.27 38.63 -12.27
C ILE A 161 2.63 38.97 -11.66
N SER A 162 2.64 39.35 -10.38
CA SER A 162 3.86 39.36 -9.58
C SER A 162 3.66 38.40 -8.41
N GLY A 163 4.48 37.36 -8.36
CA GLY A 163 4.53 36.42 -7.23
C GLY A 163 5.96 36.32 -6.72
N SER A 164 6.12 36.28 -5.40
CA SER A 164 7.38 35.91 -4.75
C SER A 164 7.32 34.41 -4.43
N SER A 165 8.32 33.65 -4.87
CA SER A 165 8.47 32.25 -4.51
C SER A 165 9.55 32.14 -3.43
N SER A 166 9.20 31.68 -2.24
CA SER A 166 10.18 31.24 -1.24
C SER A 166 10.16 29.71 -1.16
N VAL A 167 11.34 29.13 -0.98
CA VAL A 167 11.53 27.69 -0.85
C VAL A 167 12.20 27.47 0.49
N ASP A 168 11.41 27.08 1.49
CA ASP A 168 11.95 26.64 2.78
C ASP A 168 12.09 25.11 2.75
N LEU A 169 13.35 24.66 2.78
CA LEU A 169 13.73 23.26 2.82
C LEU A 169 14.13 22.93 4.25
N ASP A 170 13.30 22.17 4.95
CA ASP A 170 13.68 21.60 6.24
C ASP A 170 14.27 20.20 6.00
N VAL A 171 15.49 19.99 6.48
CA VAL A 171 16.21 18.71 6.38
C VAL A 171 16.07 18.02 7.73
N SER A 172 14.98 17.26 7.90
CA SER A 172 14.84 16.38 9.05
C SER A 172 15.37 14.99 8.69
N GLY A 173 16.57 14.68 9.17
CA GLY A 173 17.18 13.36 9.09
C GLY A 173 16.92 12.60 10.38
N VAL A 174 16.08 11.56 10.35
CA VAL A 174 16.04 10.59 11.44
C VAL A 174 17.15 9.59 11.18
N ILE A 175 18.31 9.81 11.81
CA ILE A 175 19.36 8.78 11.87
C ILE A 175 18.82 7.67 12.78
N ARG A 176 18.13 6.68 12.21
CA ARG A 176 17.90 5.41 12.90
C ARG A 176 19.19 4.62 12.81
N ASN A 177 20.11 4.91 13.74
CA ASN A 177 21.17 3.98 14.10
C ASN A 177 20.53 2.85 14.89
N ASP A 178 19.84 1.94 14.21
CA ASP A 178 19.44 0.68 14.84
C ASP A 178 20.66 -0.25 14.84
N LEU A 179 21.59 0.04 15.76
CA LEU A 179 22.83 -0.72 15.95
C LEU A 179 22.57 -2.16 16.43
N GLY A 180 21.31 -2.52 16.74
CA GLY A 180 20.92 -3.87 17.18
C GLY A 180 20.28 -4.73 16.08
N GLY A 181 19.92 -4.13 14.94
CA GLY A 181 19.26 -4.82 13.83
C GLY A 181 20.25 -5.49 12.90
N ASP A 182 20.70 -6.69 13.23
CA ASP A 182 21.72 -7.39 12.46
C ASP A 182 21.08 -8.30 11.42
N GLY A 183 21.36 -8.14 10.13
CA GLY A 183 21.16 -9.20 9.15
C GLY A 183 22.35 -10.15 9.16
N PHE A 184 22.20 -11.37 8.65
CA PHE A 184 23.36 -12.23 8.43
C PHE A 184 23.20 -13.17 7.24
N VAL A 185 24.35 -13.60 6.72
CA VAL A 185 24.47 -14.69 5.78
C VAL A 185 25.29 -15.79 6.44
N ALA A 186 24.78 -17.01 6.49
CA ALA A 186 25.50 -18.16 7.01
C ALA A 186 25.72 -19.20 5.90
N VAL A 187 26.91 -19.77 5.82
CA VAL A 187 27.20 -20.90 4.94
C VAL A 187 27.11 -22.17 5.77
N LEU A 188 26.18 -23.03 5.37
CA LEU A 188 26.00 -24.36 5.90
C LEU A 188 26.66 -25.39 5.00
N GLU A 189 27.24 -26.40 5.63
CA GLU A 189 27.85 -27.56 4.99
C GLU A 189 26.98 -28.77 5.28
N GLN A 190 26.56 -29.47 4.22
CA GLN A 190 25.77 -30.69 4.34
C GLN A 190 26.50 -31.83 3.63
N ASP A 191 26.77 -32.91 4.35
CA ASP A 191 27.35 -34.12 3.78
C ASP A 191 26.33 -34.79 2.87
N ARG A 192 26.68 -34.97 1.59
CA ARG A 192 25.87 -35.74 0.65
C ARG A 192 26.24 -37.22 0.72
N PRO A 193 25.32 -38.14 0.35
CA PRO A 193 25.58 -39.59 0.35
C PRO A 193 26.77 -40.03 -0.51
N ASN A 194 27.20 -39.20 -1.47
CA ASN A 194 28.34 -39.46 -2.35
C ASN A 194 29.70 -39.00 -1.77
N GLY A 195 29.73 -38.53 -0.52
CA GLY A 195 30.94 -38.03 0.14
C GLY A 195 31.36 -36.62 -0.29
N MET A 196 30.56 -35.92 -1.10
CA MET A 196 30.79 -34.50 -1.39
C MET A 196 30.12 -33.61 -0.33
N ILE A 197 30.79 -32.53 0.05
CA ILE A 197 30.21 -31.49 0.91
C ILE A 197 29.42 -30.54 0.02
N ASP A 198 28.11 -30.44 0.27
CA ASP A 198 27.28 -29.41 -0.33
C ASP A 198 27.34 -28.13 0.51
N THR A 199 27.40 -26.99 -0.15
CA THR A 199 27.38 -25.69 0.54
C THR A 199 26.06 -24.99 0.25
N LEU A 200 25.40 -24.56 1.31
CA LEU A 200 24.14 -23.84 1.23
C LEU A 200 24.26 -22.51 1.96
N ARG A 201 23.82 -21.43 1.32
CA ARG A 201 23.77 -20.11 1.96
C ARG A 201 22.39 -19.88 2.56
N ILE A 202 22.34 -19.49 3.83
CA ILE A 202 21.13 -18.94 4.44
C ILE A 202 21.28 -17.43 4.42
N ILE A 203 20.28 -16.75 3.89
CA ILE A 203 20.17 -15.30 3.91
C ILE A 203 19.10 -14.95 4.93
N VAL A 204 19.46 -14.13 5.91
CA VAL A 204 18.55 -13.69 6.97
C VAL A 204 18.53 -12.17 7.01
N PRO A 205 17.40 -11.54 6.64
CA PRO A 205 17.25 -10.09 6.73
C PRO A 205 17.28 -9.63 8.20
N SER A 206 17.69 -8.38 8.41
CA SER A 206 17.62 -7.75 9.73
C SER A 206 16.16 -7.61 10.20
N GLU A 207 15.95 -7.53 11.51
CA GLU A 207 14.62 -7.30 12.06
C GLU A 207 13.93 -6.05 11.46
N PRO A 208 14.58 -4.87 11.37
CA PRO A 208 13.98 -3.71 10.72
C PRO A 208 13.59 -3.96 9.26
N ALA A 209 14.43 -4.67 8.49
CA ALA A 209 14.13 -5.02 7.11
C ALA A 209 12.92 -5.96 7.00
N CYS A 210 12.75 -6.91 7.94
CA CYS A 210 11.56 -7.75 7.99
C CYS A 210 10.29 -6.93 8.22
N ARG A 211 10.34 -6.00 9.19
CA ARG A 211 9.19 -5.14 9.55
C ARG A 211 8.79 -4.23 8.38
N GLU A 212 9.77 -3.63 7.72
CA GLU A 212 9.56 -2.80 6.54
C GLU A 212 9.01 -3.63 5.37
N TYR A 213 9.57 -4.84 5.13
CA TYR A 213 9.06 -5.73 4.10
C TYR A 213 7.57 -6.04 4.29
N ILE A 214 7.14 -6.36 5.52
CA ILE A 214 5.72 -6.62 5.83
C ILE A 214 4.87 -5.37 5.59
N ALA A 215 5.33 -4.20 6.05
CA ALA A 215 4.60 -2.94 5.84
C ALA A 215 4.44 -2.63 4.35
N ASN A 216 5.49 -2.79 3.56
CA ASN A 216 5.48 -2.59 2.11
C ASN A 216 4.61 -3.63 1.39
N LEU A 217 4.64 -4.89 1.83
CA LEU A 217 3.78 -5.95 1.29
C LEU A 217 2.31 -5.63 1.51
N LEU A 218 1.91 -5.29 2.74
CA LEU A 218 0.52 -4.94 3.06
C LEU A 218 0.06 -3.68 2.33
N SER A 219 0.91 -2.65 2.23
CA SER A 219 0.64 -1.45 1.45
C SER A 219 0.46 -1.75 -0.04
N ALA A 220 1.34 -2.57 -0.62
CA ALA A 220 1.25 -2.97 -2.03
C ALA A 220 -0.02 -3.78 -2.30
N ILE A 221 -0.36 -4.73 -1.43
CA ILE A 221 -1.60 -5.51 -1.51
C ILE A 221 -2.82 -4.59 -1.43
N GLY A 222 -2.89 -3.70 -0.43
CA GLY A 222 -3.98 -2.73 -0.27
C GLY A 222 -4.18 -1.88 -1.52
N ALA A 223 -3.08 -1.36 -2.09
CA ALA A 223 -3.11 -0.57 -3.31
C ALA A 223 -3.70 -1.32 -4.52
N THR A 224 -3.57 -2.66 -4.59
CA THR A 224 -4.18 -3.45 -5.68
C THR A 224 -5.70 -3.39 -5.68
N PHE A 225 -6.34 -3.15 -4.53
CA PHE A 225 -7.78 -3.02 -4.39
C PHE A 225 -8.30 -1.60 -4.68
N GLY A 226 -7.41 -0.62 -4.86
CA GLY A 226 -7.74 0.77 -5.14
C GLY A 226 -7.48 1.66 -3.93
N THR A 227 -6.64 2.69 -4.11
CA THR A 227 -6.21 3.63 -3.06
C THR A 227 -7.40 4.33 -2.39
N GLY A 228 -7.53 4.19 -1.07
CA GLY A 228 -8.63 4.78 -0.30
C GLY A 228 -9.93 3.97 -0.30
N SER A 229 -9.91 2.74 -0.82
CA SER A 229 -10.97 1.75 -0.55
C SER A 229 -10.96 1.35 0.94
N HIS A 230 -12.08 0.82 1.43
CA HIS A 230 -12.17 0.26 2.79
C HIS A 230 -11.18 -0.90 2.97
N VAL A 231 -10.94 -1.68 1.91
CA VAL A 231 -9.94 -2.75 1.89
C VAL A 231 -8.52 -2.19 2.05
N ASP A 232 -8.13 -1.19 1.25
CA ASP A 232 -6.83 -0.53 1.34
C ASP A 232 -6.59 0.05 2.74
N GLU A 233 -7.56 0.77 3.29
CA GLU A 233 -7.48 1.34 4.63
C GLU A 233 -7.33 0.25 5.71
N THR A 234 -7.94 -0.92 5.52
CA THR A 234 -7.78 -2.05 6.44
C THR A 234 -6.35 -2.59 6.39
N PHE A 235 -5.79 -2.83 5.20
CA PHE A 235 -4.39 -3.25 5.07
C PHE A 235 -3.42 -2.22 5.66
N ARG A 236 -3.65 -0.92 5.43
CA ARG A 236 -2.85 0.17 6.01
C ARG A 236 -2.93 0.19 7.53
N ARG A 237 -4.12 0.00 8.12
CA ARG A 237 -4.29 -0.07 9.58
C ARG A 237 -3.50 -1.22 10.20
N TYR A 238 -3.54 -2.40 9.59
CA TYR A 238 -2.79 -3.56 10.09
C TYR A 238 -1.30 -3.52 9.78
N SER A 239 -0.84 -2.66 8.85
CA SER A 239 0.57 -2.62 8.44
C SER A 239 1.53 -2.42 9.60
N SER A 240 1.28 -1.41 10.45
CA SER A 240 2.12 -1.12 11.61
C SER A 240 1.98 -2.19 12.69
N GLN A 241 0.76 -2.67 12.95
CA GLN A 241 0.50 -3.71 13.96
C GLN A 241 1.17 -5.04 13.60
N LEU A 242 0.98 -5.52 12.36
CA LEU A 242 1.56 -6.77 11.89
C LEU A 242 3.08 -6.67 11.82
N ALA A 243 3.61 -5.57 11.29
CA ALA A 243 5.05 -5.30 11.31
C ALA A 243 5.58 -5.29 12.75
N ALA A 244 4.87 -4.68 13.72
CA ALA A 244 5.26 -4.63 15.14
C ALA A 244 5.18 -6.00 15.84
N SER A 245 4.21 -6.82 15.49
CA SER A 245 3.91 -8.11 16.12
C SER A 245 4.87 -9.25 15.78
N PHE A 246 5.89 -9.00 14.95
CA PHE A 246 6.82 -10.04 14.52
C PHE A 246 7.99 -10.16 15.51
N PRO A 247 8.09 -11.27 16.26
CA PRO A 247 9.33 -11.60 16.94
C PRO A 247 10.31 -12.18 15.92
N CYS A 248 11.49 -11.59 15.79
CA CYS A 248 12.60 -12.31 15.21
C CYS A 248 13.82 -12.33 16.11
N ASP A 249 14.43 -13.51 16.15
CA ASP A 249 15.55 -13.85 17.03
C ASP A 249 16.89 -13.65 16.31
N VAL A 250 16.96 -12.87 15.23
CA VAL A 250 18.10 -12.97 14.30
C VAL A 250 19.42 -12.50 14.94
N SER A 251 19.42 -11.45 15.76
CA SER A 251 20.63 -11.03 16.50
C SER A 251 21.08 -12.10 17.49
N ARG A 252 20.14 -12.70 18.24
CA ARG A 252 20.42 -13.81 19.16
C ARG A 252 20.99 -15.03 18.44
N VAL A 253 20.40 -15.41 17.31
CA VAL A 253 20.86 -16.54 16.50
C VAL A 253 22.24 -16.26 15.91
N SER A 254 22.48 -15.05 15.40
CA SER A 254 23.78 -14.63 14.87
C SER A 254 24.88 -14.82 15.92
N ASP A 255 24.65 -14.34 17.14
CA ASP A 255 25.58 -14.51 18.26
C ASP A 255 25.80 -15.97 18.65
N GLN A 256 24.73 -16.77 18.67
CA GLN A 256 24.82 -18.21 18.94
C GLN A 256 25.66 -18.91 17.88
N ILE A 257 25.40 -18.68 16.59
CA ILE A 257 26.17 -19.26 15.48
C ILE A 257 27.64 -18.85 15.56
N ARG A 258 27.92 -17.57 15.83
CA ARG A 258 29.29 -17.08 16.01
C ARG A 258 29.98 -17.76 17.19
N ALA A 259 29.27 -18.03 18.28
CA ALA A 259 29.79 -18.80 19.41
C ALA A 259 30.08 -20.26 19.02
N LEU A 260 29.24 -20.91 18.21
CA LEU A 260 29.48 -22.26 17.71
C LEU A 260 30.75 -22.35 16.87
N LEU A 261 31.01 -21.36 16.01
CA LEU A 261 32.22 -21.34 15.17
C LEU A 261 33.52 -21.24 15.97
N ARG A 262 33.47 -20.78 17.22
CA ARG A 262 34.62 -20.76 18.15
C ARG A 262 34.86 -22.12 18.82
N GLN A 263 33.91 -23.06 18.73
CA GLN A 263 34.07 -24.40 19.27
C GLN A 263 34.85 -25.29 18.29
N LEU A 264 35.46 -26.35 18.83
CA LEU A 264 36.08 -27.42 18.04
C LEU A 264 35.03 -28.05 17.10
N PRO A 265 35.34 -28.31 15.81
CA PRO A 265 34.37 -28.84 14.84
C PRO A 265 33.58 -30.06 15.34
N GLU A 266 34.25 -31.00 16.01
CA GLU A 266 33.67 -32.24 16.55
C GLU A 266 32.62 -32.02 17.66
N ARG A 267 32.61 -30.84 18.30
CA ARG A 267 31.70 -30.50 19.38
C ARG A 267 30.57 -29.58 18.92
N ARG A 268 30.59 -29.11 17.68
CA ARG A 268 29.57 -28.18 17.16
C ARG A 268 28.25 -28.95 16.99
N PRO A 269 27.14 -28.46 17.56
CA PRO A 269 25.84 -29.02 17.28
C PRO A 269 25.47 -28.74 15.82
N THR A 270 24.84 -29.71 15.18
CA THR A 270 24.27 -29.52 13.84
C THR A 270 23.09 -28.55 13.88
N VAL A 271 22.82 -27.89 12.77
CA VAL A 271 21.75 -26.93 12.60
C VAL A 271 20.70 -27.48 11.64
N SER A 272 19.43 -27.23 11.94
CA SER A 272 18.32 -27.42 11.01
C SER A 272 17.75 -26.07 10.63
N VAL A 273 17.38 -25.89 9.37
CA VAL A 273 16.85 -24.62 8.84
C VAL A 273 15.64 -24.90 7.98
N VAL A 274 14.63 -24.06 8.12
CA VAL A 274 13.47 -24.00 7.25
C VAL A 274 13.50 -22.65 6.55
N GLY A 275 13.36 -22.66 5.23
CA GLY A 275 13.39 -21.44 4.44
C GLY A 275 12.73 -21.57 3.09
N GLU A 276 12.67 -20.46 2.37
CA GLU A 276 12.23 -20.41 0.98
C GLU A 276 13.44 -20.42 0.05
N ASP A 277 13.39 -21.21 -1.02
CA ASP A 277 14.50 -21.28 -1.98
C ASP A 277 14.56 -19.98 -2.80
N VAL A 278 15.74 -19.34 -2.83
CA VAL A 278 15.99 -18.13 -3.63
C VAL A 278 16.89 -18.40 -4.84
N GLY A 279 17.24 -19.67 -5.08
CA GLY A 279 18.11 -20.12 -6.15
C GLY A 279 19.60 -20.08 -5.80
N GLY A 280 20.43 -20.73 -6.62
CA GLY A 280 21.89 -20.67 -6.50
C GLY A 280 22.44 -21.24 -5.18
N SER A 281 21.82 -22.31 -4.67
CA SER A 281 22.11 -22.90 -3.35
C SER A 281 21.94 -21.92 -2.18
N ALA A 282 21.04 -20.95 -2.31
CA ALA A 282 20.68 -20.03 -1.25
C ALA A 282 19.22 -20.20 -0.82
N ILE A 283 18.96 -20.02 0.47
CA ILE A 283 17.62 -19.99 1.04
C ILE A 283 17.42 -18.70 1.84
N LEU A 284 16.21 -18.14 1.76
CA LEU A 284 15.74 -17.13 2.70
C LEU A 284 15.36 -17.85 4.00
N GLY A 285 16.14 -17.64 5.06
CA GLY A 285 15.97 -18.35 6.33
C GLY A 285 14.70 -17.92 7.05
N GLY A 286 13.73 -18.83 7.16
CA GLY A 286 12.47 -18.61 7.88
C GLY A 286 12.59 -18.92 9.36
N ALA A 287 13.09 -20.11 9.70
CA ALA A 287 13.33 -20.53 11.06
C ALA A 287 14.59 -21.40 11.14
N ILE A 288 15.24 -21.40 12.30
CA ILE A 288 16.46 -22.16 12.56
C ILE A 288 16.37 -22.88 13.89
N ARG A 289 16.96 -24.07 13.96
CA ARG A 289 17.11 -24.85 15.19
C ARG A 289 18.57 -25.26 15.34
N ILE A 290 19.15 -24.95 16.48
CA ILE A 290 20.53 -25.30 16.82
C ILE A 290 20.51 -26.54 17.72
N GLY A 291 21.13 -27.63 17.26
CA GLY A 291 21.01 -28.95 17.88
C GLY A 291 19.72 -29.69 17.49
N ALA A 292 19.67 -31.01 17.72
CA ALA A 292 18.50 -31.82 17.40
C ALA A 292 17.29 -31.46 18.29
N ASP A 293 17.54 -31.17 19.57
CA ASP A 293 16.52 -30.93 20.60
C ASP A 293 16.36 -29.44 20.97
N GLY A 294 17.01 -28.54 20.23
CA GLY A 294 16.91 -27.10 20.46
C GLY A 294 15.53 -26.54 20.11
N PRO A 295 15.15 -25.37 20.66
CA PRO A 295 13.96 -24.67 20.22
C PRO A 295 14.14 -24.12 18.80
N TRP A 296 13.03 -23.94 18.08
CA TRP A 296 13.02 -23.21 16.82
C TRP A 296 13.03 -21.70 17.09
N HIS A 297 13.97 -21.01 16.46
CA HIS A 297 14.11 -19.57 16.47
C HIS A 297 13.57 -18.99 15.16
N GLN A 298 12.73 -17.97 15.28
CA GLN A 298 12.11 -17.32 14.13
C GLN A 298 13.10 -16.32 13.52
N LEU A 299 13.38 -16.47 12.23
CA LEU A 299 14.29 -15.60 11.49
C LEU A 299 13.53 -14.65 10.55
N PHE A 300 12.65 -15.20 9.71
CA PHE A 300 11.84 -14.46 8.75
C PHE A 300 10.43 -15.05 8.66
N PRO A 301 9.34 -14.24 8.64
CA PRO A 301 7.97 -14.73 8.81
C PRO A 301 7.36 -15.30 7.52
N ILE A 302 7.97 -16.32 6.92
CA ILE A 302 7.53 -16.91 5.64
C ILE A 302 6.08 -17.37 5.71
N SER A 303 5.72 -18.15 6.73
CA SER A 303 4.35 -18.68 6.92
C SER A 303 3.33 -17.56 7.06
N ARG A 304 3.66 -16.51 7.83
CA ARG A 304 2.79 -15.35 8.02
C ARG A 304 2.63 -14.55 6.73
N ASN A 305 3.69 -14.34 5.96
CA ASN A 305 3.63 -13.66 4.66
C ASN A 305 2.71 -14.41 3.69
N ARG A 306 2.81 -15.74 3.66
CA ARG A 306 1.90 -16.59 2.87
C ARG A 306 0.46 -16.50 3.36
N ALA A 307 0.23 -16.46 4.67
CA ALA A 307 -1.11 -16.27 5.23
C ALA A 307 -1.71 -14.90 4.86
N ILE A 308 -0.90 -13.83 4.87
CA ILE A 308 -1.30 -12.50 4.40
C ILE A 308 -1.69 -12.54 2.91
N LEU A 309 -0.86 -13.16 2.07
CA LEU A 309 -1.13 -13.31 0.65
C LEU A 309 -2.40 -14.13 0.40
N SER A 310 -2.56 -15.27 1.08
CA SER A 310 -3.75 -16.11 1.00
C SER A 310 -5.01 -15.37 1.46
N ALA A 311 -4.90 -14.54 2.50
CA ALA A 311 -6.00 -13.71 2.97
C ALA A 311 -6.45 -12.70 1.89
N ALA A 312 -5.51 -12.18 1.10
CA ALA A 312 -5.76 -11.27 -0.01
C ALA A 312 -6.31 -11.98 -1.25
N GLU A 313 -5.81 -13.18 -1.59
CA GLU A 313 -6.26 -13.97 -2.74
C GLU A 313 -7.69 -14.50 -2.59
N GLY A 314 -8.15 -14.70 -1.36
CA GLY A 314 -9.51 -15.21 -1.10
C GLY A 314 -10.62 -14.17 -1.20
N LEU A 315 -10.49 -13.14 -2.04
CA LEU A 315 -11.42 -12.02 -2.27
C LEU A 315 -11.71 -11.83 -3.76
#